data_AF-A0A9E0A376-F1
#
_entry.id   AF-A0A9E0A376-F1
#
_cell.length_a   1.000
_cell.length_b   1.000
_cell.length_c   1.000
_cell.angle_alpha   90.00
_cell.angle_beta   90.00
_cell.angle_gamma   90.00
#
_symmetry.space_group_name_H-M   'P 1'
#
loop_
_entity.id
_entity.type
_entity.pdbx_description
1 polymer ?
#
loop_
_entity_poly.entity_id
_entity_poly.type
_entity_poly.pdbx_seq_one_letter_code
_entity_poly.pdbx_strand_id
1 'polypeptide(L)'
;KFRPSPEELNPNLRFVQNRAVAALAACKELQAKANDNRLNWNHFPEVTKSLFNHFVASDFFSDYMNAEQNSFADDKAVLVNLLSKILNANDDFEAFLEEQSIYWNDDLEFVSSMAAKTIKKIDENTASVPVMSLFSNADDEEFAKRLLRKTVLRHKENLELIDKFTVNWELDRIAAMDIAIMEMAITEILEFPTIPVKVSMNEYIDIAKFYSTEQSNSFVNGVLDKVIAHLKENGQIQKQGRGLIGENDESLSPENINSFEDEDN
;
A
#
# COMPACT_ATOMS: atom_id res chain seq x y z
N LYS A 1 54.63 -5.33 -8.28
CA LYS A 1 54.00 -3.99 -8.23
C LYS A 1 53.06 -3.90 -9.42
N PHE A 2 51.77 -4.09 -9.21
CA PHE A 2 50.76 -3.85 -10.25
C PHE A 2 50.84 -2.36 -10.61
N ARG A 3 51.06 -2.07 -11.89
CA ARG A 3 50.95 -0.70 -12.40
C ARG A 3 49.46 -0.44 -12.59
N PRO A 4 48.92 0.69 -12.08
CA PRO A 4 47.51 0.97 -12.23
C PRO A 4 47.14 1.03 -13.72
N SER A 5 45.98 0.47 -14.08
CA SER A 5 45.44 0.60 -15.44
C SER A 5 45.13 2.09 -15.75
N PRO A 6 45.05 2.49 -17.03
CA PRO A 6 44.65 3.85 -17.40
C PRO A 6 43.28 4.26 -16.83
N GLU A 7 42.37 3.28 -16.65
CA GLU A 7 41.05 3.45 -16.02
C GLU A 7 41.17 3.60 -14.49
N GLU A 8 42.13 2.94 -13.84
CA GLU A 8 42.43 3.14 -12.42
C GLU A 8 43.11 4.51 -12.17
N LEU A 9 43.80 5.06 -13.17
CA LEU A 9 44.41 6.40 -13.13
C LEU A 9 43.39 7.51 -13.38
N ASN A 10 42.34 7.25 -14.15
CA ASN A 10 41.26 8.18 -14.46
C ASN A 10 39.89 7.51 -14.27
N PRO A 11 39.51 7.18 -13.02
CA PRO A 11 38.27 6.49 -12.76
C PRO A 11 37.08 7.35 -13.19
N ASN A 12 36.06 6.71 -13.78
CA ASN A 12 34.81 7.38 -14.09
C ASN A 12 34.10 7.74 -12.78
N LEU A 13 34.12 9.03 -12.42
CA LEU A 13 33.55 9.54 -11.17
C LEU A 13 32.05 9.86 -11.27
N ARG A 14 31.37 9.50 -12.37
CA ARG A 14 30.00 9.94 -12.64
C ARG A 14 29.02 9.67 -11.51
N PHE A 15 28.95 8.44 -11.01
CA PHE A 15 28.05 8.11 -9.90
C PHE A 15 28.47 8.77 -8.58
N VAL A 16 29.79 8.86 -8.32
CA VAL A 16 30.33 9.57 -7.13
C VAL A 16 29.96 11.06 -7.16
N GLN A 17 29.87 11.64 -8.35
CA GLN A 17 29.50 13.04 -8.60
C GLN A 17 28.02 13.19 -8.98
N ASN A 18 27.17 12.19 -8.73
CA ASN A 18 25.75 12.24 -9.04
C ASN A 18 25.10 13.43 -8.30
N ARG A 19 24.53 14.37 -9.07
CA ARG A 19 24.00 15.62 -8.53
C ARG A 19 22.76 15.40 -7.65
N ALA A 20 21.95 14.38 -7.96
CA ALA A 20 20.78 14.04 -7.15
C ALA A 20 21.21 13.49 -5.78
N VAL A 21 22.23 12.63 -5.73
CA VAL A 21 22.82 12.16 -4.46
C VAL A 21 23.38 13.34 -3.65
N ALA A 22 24.11 14.25 -4.29
CA ALA A 22 24.65 15.44 -3.62
C ALA A 22 23.55 16.34 -3.05
N ALA A 23 22.46 16.57 -3.80
CA ALA A 23 21.32 17.36 -3.34
C ALA A 23 20.63 16.71 -2.11
N LEU A 24 20.40 15.40 -2.14
CA LEU A 24 19.85 14.66 -0.99
C LEU A 24 20.77 14.72 0.22
N ALA A 25 22.08 14.51 0.01
CA ALA A 25 23.07 14.54 1.07
C ALA A 25 23.20 15.93 1.72
N ALA A 26 22.97 17.02 0.97
CA ALA A 26 22.97 18.38 1.48
C ALA A 26 21.65 18.81 2.15
N CYS A 27 20.57 18.02 2.01
CA CYS A 27 19.26 18.33 2.57
C CYS A 27 19.25 18.23 4.11
N LYS A 28 19.26 19.37 4.79
CA LYS A 28 19.26 19.44 6.26
C LYS A 28 18.02 18.83 6.91
N GLU A 29 16.86 18.97 6.27
CA GLU A 29 15.62 18.39 6.78
C GLU A 29 15.65 16.86 6.76
N LEU A 30 16.20 16.26 5.69
CA LEU A 30 16.36 14.82 5.59
C LEU A 30 17.36 14.31 6.62
N GLN A 31 18.48 15.00 6.80
CA GLN A 31 19.47 14.69 7.83
C GLN A 31 18.87 14.77 9.24
N ALA A 32 18.12 15.84 9.54
CA ALA A 32 17.44 16.00 10.83
C ALA A 32 16.46 14.84 11.07
N LYS A 33 15.62 14.51 10.09
CA LYS A 33 14.64 13.43 10.21
C LYS A 33 15.29 12.06 10.37
N ALA A 34 16.40 11.79 9.66
CA ALA A 34 17.17 10.56 9.84
C ALA A 34 17.75 10.46 11.26
N ASN A 35 18.29 11.57 11.80
CA ASN A 35 18.82 11.63 13.16
C ASN A 35 17.74 11.45 14.23
N ASP A 36 16.59 12.13 14.08
CA ASP A 36 15.45 12.04 15.00
C ASP A 36 14.91 10.60 15.09
N ASN A 37 14.94 9.86 13.97
CA ASN A 37 14.54 8.47 13.89
C ASN A 37 15.70 7.47 14.09
N ARG A 38 16.91 7.95 14.41
CA ARG A 38 18.13 7.14 14.63
C ARG A 38 18.45 6.19 13.46
N LEU A 39 18.14 6.60 12.24
CA LEU A 39 18.35 5.81 11.03
C LEU A 39 19.81 5.90 10.59
N ASN A 40 20.49 4.76 10.54
CA ASN A 40 21.87 4.68 10.08
C ASN A 40 22.22 3.29 9.54
N TRP A 41 22.82 3.24 8.35
CA TRP A 41 23.29 2.02 7.70
C TRP A 41 24.65 1.52 8.18
N ASN A 42 25.37 2.28 9.02
CA ASN A 42 26.72 1.92 9.50
C ASN A 42 26.75 0.57 10.25
N HIS A 43 25.65 0.17 10.88
CA HIS A 43 25.54 -1.12 11.58
C HIS A 43 25.16 -2.27 10.64
N PHE A 44 24.85 -1.98 9.37
CA PHE A 44 24.39 -2.94 8.37
C PHE A 44 25.24 -2.88 7.08
N PRO A 45 26.58 -3.08 7.18
CA PRO A 45 27.47 -2.96 6.04
C PRO A 45 27.24 -4.06 4.98
N GLU A 46 26.85 -5.27 5.40
CA GLU A 46 26.63 -6.38 4.47
C GLU A 46 25.39 -6.14 3.58
N VAL A 47 24.31 -5.59 4.15
CA VAL A 47 23.10 -5.19 3.38
C VAL A 47 23.47 -4.13 2.34
N THR A 48 24.21 -3.09 2.76
CA THR A 48 24.65 -2.02 1.87
C THR A 48 25.55 -2.56 0.74
N LYS A 49 26.45 -3.49 1.06
CA LYS A 49 27.35 -4.13 0.10
C LYS A 49 26.61 -5.03 -0.88
N SER A 50 25.63 -5.82 -0.41
CA SER A 50 24.77 -6.64 -1.26
C SER A 50 24.01 -5.77 -2.26
N LEU A 51 23.30 -4.74 -1.78
CA LEU A 51 22.57 -3.79 -2.63
C LEU A 51 23.49 -3.10 -3.65
N PHE A 52 24.67 -2.65 -3.21
CA PHE A 52 25.63 -2.00 -4.09
C PHE A 52 26.16 -2.94 -5.19
N ASN A 53 26.50 -4.19 -4.84
CA ASN A 53 26.98 -5.16 -5.83
C ASN A 53 25.92 -5.46 -6.89
N HIS A 54 24.65 -5.67 -6.48
CA HIS A 54 23.54 -5.87 -7.41
C HIS A 54 23.29 -4.64 -8.29
N PHE A 55 23.37 -3.44 -7.70
CA PHE A 55 23.22 -2.19 -8.44
C PHE A 55 24.31 -2.01 -9.50
N VAL A 56 25.59 -2.20 -9.15
CA VAL A 56 26.72 -2.05 -10.09
C VAL A 56 26.71 -3.13 -11.18
N ALA A 57 26.18 -4.31 -10.91
CA ALA A 57 26.02 -5.38 -11.88
C ALA A 57 24.86 -5.16 -12.87
N SER A 58 24.02 -4.14 -12.66
CA SER A 58 22.83 -3.91 -13.49
C SER A 58 23.13 -3.21 -14.82
N ASP A 59 22.38 -3.58 -15.85
CA ASP A 59 22.52 -2.98 -17.19
C ASP A 59 22.29 -1.46 -17.16
N PHE A 60 21.27 -1.00 -16.44
CA PHE A 60 20.95 0.43 -16.37
C PHE A 60 22.01 1.25 -15.62
N PHE A 61 22.77 0.64 -14.70
CA PHE A 61 23.92 1.30 -14.10
C PHE A 61 25.09 1.38 -15.09
N SER A 62 25.35 0.30 -15.82
CA SER A 62 26.37 0.28 -16.88
C SER A 62 26.08 1.33 -17.95
N ASP A 63 24.83 1.41 -18.43
CA ASP A 63 24.39 2.41 -19.41
C ASP A 63 24.55 3.84 -18.87
N TYR A 64 24.16 4.07 -17.62
CA TYR A 64 24.33 5.36 -16.96
C TYR A 64 25.82 5.74 -16.85
N MET A 65 26.71 4.82 -16.52
CA MET A 65 28.15 5.09 -16.43
C MET A 65 28.79 5.36 -17.80
N ASN A 66 28.31 4.70 -18.85
CA ASN A 66 28.89 4.75 -20.20
C ASN A 66 28.29 5.81 -21.14
N ALA A 67 27.18 6.48 -20.77
CA ALA A 67 26.58 7.51 -21.61
C ALA A 67 27.56 8.67 -21.93
N GLU A 68 27.50 9.29 -23.10
CA GLU A 68 28.45 10.38 -23.45
C GLU A 68 28.18 11.68 -22.67
N GLN A 69 26.90 11.95 -22.38
CA GLN A 69 26.44 13.09 -21.61
C GLN A 69 25.51 12.62 -20.49
N ASN A 70 25.39 13.43 -19.43
CA ASN A 70 24.57 13.12 -18.27
C ASN A 70 23.82 14.37 -17.80
N SER A 71 22.49 14.31 -17.81
CA SER A 71 21.62 15.36 -17.29
C SER A 71 21.22 15.08 -15.84
N PHE A 72 20.63 16.08 -15.17
CA PHE A 72 20.06 15.86 -13.85
C PHE A 72 18.91 14.85 -13.86
N ALA A 73 18.17 14.76 -14.98
CA ALA A 73 17.12 13.77 -15.14
C ALA A 73 17.69 12.34 -15.17
N ASP A 74 18.84 12.15 -15.81
CA ASP A 74 19.55 10.87 -15.86
C ASP A 74 20.10 10.49 -14.47
N ASP A 75 20.67 11.46 -13.73
CA ASP A 75 21.08 11.29 -12.33
C ASP A 75 19.92 10.84 -11.43
N LYS A 76 18.73 11.37 -11.64
CA LYS A 76 17.53 10.92 -10.92
C LYS A 76 17.06 9.54 -11.37
N ALA A 77 17.09 9.27 -12.68
CA ALA A 77 16.59 8.02 -13.25
C ALA A 77 17.36 6.81 -12.73
N VAL A 78 18.69 6.90 -12.59
CA VAL A 78 19.50 5.80 -12.03
C VAL A 78 19.15 5.52 -10.56
N LEU A 79 18.86 6.55 -9.77
CA LEU A 79 18.42 6.40 -8.36
C LEU A 79 17.00 5.85 -8.24
N VAL A 80 16.10 6.24 -9.14
CA VAL A 80 14.75 5.65 -9.21
C VAL A 80 14.84 4.17 -9.52
N ASN A 81 15.69 3.76 -10.48
CA ASN A 81 15.90 2.35 -10.81
C ASN A 81 16.55 1.58 -9.64
N LEU A 82 17.49 2.18 -8.91
CA LEU A 82 18.03 1.60 -7.67
C LEU A 82 16.90 1.29 -6.68
N LEU A 83 16.01 2.25 -6.40
CA LEU A 83 14.91 2.05 -5.45
C LEU A 83 13.87 1.05 -5.95
N SER A 84 13.45 1.13 -7.22
CA SER A 84 12.33 0.32 -7.72
C SER A 84 12.72 -1.05 -8.27
N LYS A 85 13.97 -1.24 -8.71
CA LYS A 85 14.42 -2.48 -9.37
C LYS A 85 15.44 -3.27 -8.57
N ILE A 86 16.28 -2.61 -7.78
CA ILE A 86 17.28 -3.31 -6.95
C ILE A 86 16.71 -3.55 -5.56
N LEU A 87 16.21 -2.50 -4.90
CA LEU A 87 15.68 -2.61 -3.54
C LEU A 87 14.53 -3.63 -3.44
N ASN A 88 13.56 -3.53 -4.35
CA ASN A 88 12.37 -4.39 -4.38
C ASN A 88 12.64 -5.83 -4.85
N ALA A 89 13.84 -6.14 -5.34
CA ALA A 89 14.20 -7.46 -5.86
C ALA A 89 15.42 -8.04 -5.13
N ASN A 90 15.71 -7.56 -3.92
CA ASN A 90 16.85 -8.00 -3.13
C ASN A 90 16.35 -8.78 -1.91
N ASP A 91 16.37 -10.10 -2.01
CA ASP A 91 15.91 -11.02 -0.96
C ASP A 91 16.63 -10.76 0.39
N ASP A 92 17.94 -10.43 0.37
CA ASP A 92 18.68 -10.11 1.60
C ASP A 92 18.13 -8.86 2.30
N PHE A 93 17.73 -7.86 1.52
CA PHE A 93 17.17 -6.60 2.01
C PHE A 93 15.75 -6.78 2.54
N GLU A 94 14.93 -7.57 1.84
CA GLU A 94 13.58 -7.93 2.28
C GLU A 94 13.64 -8.69 3.61
N ALA A 95 14.47 -9.74 3.70
CA ALA A 95 14.67 -10.50 4.93
C ALA A 95 15.17 -9.61 6.08
N PHE A 96 16.12 -8.70 5.79
CA PHE A 96 16.60 -7.73 6.78
C PHE A 96 15.48 -6.83 7.32
N LEU A 97 14.59 -6.33 6.45
CA LEU A 97 13.48 -5.49 6.87
C LEU A 97 12.44 -6.28 7.67
N GLU A 98 12.14 -7.51 7.25
CA GLU A 98 11.23 -8.41 7.97
C GLU A 98 11.72 -8.71 9.40
N GLU A 99 13.04 -8.90 9.59
CA GLU A 99 13.65 -9.04 10.91
C GLU A 99 13.45 -7.81 11.81
N GLN A 100 13.33 -6.60 11.23
CA GLN A 100 13.03 -5.39 12.00
C GLN A 100 11.54 -5.30 12.34
N SER A 101 10.69 -5.70 11.41
CA SER A 101 9.24 -5.70 11.57
C SER A 101 8.59 -6.56 10.50
N ILE A 102 7.72 -7.48 10.92
CA ILE A 102 6.97 -8.37 10.02
C ILE A 102 6.13 -7.60 8.99
N TYR A 103 5.72 -6.36 9.28
CA TYR A 103 4.90 -5.53 8.37
C TYR A 103 5.63 -5.08 7.09
N TRP A 104 6.95 -5.25 7.01
CA TRP A 104 7.71 -4.85 5.82
C TRP A 104 7.47 -5.74 4.59
N ASN A 105 6.97 -6.95 4.79
CA ASN A 105 6.58 -7.87 3.73
C ASN A 105 5.59 -7.24 2.73
N ASP A 106 4.69 -6.37 3.22
CA ASP A 106 3.64 -5.74 2.41
C ASP A 106 3.98 -4.27 2.08
N ASP A 107 4.76 -3.60 2.92
CA ASP A 107 5.02 -2.16 2.81
C ASP A 107 6.19 -1.80 1.90
N LEU A 108 7.14 -2.71 1.65
CA LEU A 108 8.39 -2.39 0.95
C LEU A 108 8.15 -1.77 -0.43
N GLU A 109 7.33 -2.41 -1.29
CA GLU A 109 7.09 -1.91 -2.64
C GLU A 109 6.44 -0.51 -2.62
N PHE A 110 5.47 -0.31 -1.72
CA PHE A 110 4.78 0.96 -1.56
C PHE A 110 5.72 2.06 -1.08
N VAL A 111 6.51 1.81 -0.02
CA VAL A 111 7.48 2.76 0.53
C VAL A 111 8.58 3.09 -0.48
N SER A 112 9.10 2.10 -1.19
CA SER A 112 10.05 2.29 -2.31
C SER A 112 9.45 3.19 -3.40
N SER A 113 8.17 3.03 -3.71
CA SER A 113 7.48 3.90 -4.67
C SER A 113 7.38 5.36 -4.18
N MET A 114 7.15 5.57 -2.88
CA MET A 114 7.12 6.92 -2.28
C MET A 114 8.51 7.56 -2.28
N ALA A 115 9.54 6.78 -1.96
CA ALA A 115 10.93 7.23 -2.05
C ALA A 115 11.29 7.61 -3.50
N ALA A 116 10.93 6.78 -4.48
CA ALA A 116 11.16 7.06 -5.89
C ALA A 116 10.39 8.31 -6.38
N LYS A 117 9.15 8.52 -5.93
CA LYS A 117 8.38 9.75 -6.19
C LYS A 117 9.06 10.98 -5.60
N THR A 118 9.66 10.85 -4.42
CA THR A 118 10.43 11.93 -3.77
C THR A 118 11.65 12.28 -4.63
N ILE A 119 12.42 11.29 -5.08
CA ILE A 119 13.55 11.52 -6.00
C ILE A 119 13.09 12.20 -7.29
N LYS A 120 11.98 11.78 -7.90
CA LYS A 120 11.50 12.41 -9.14
C LYS A 120 11.21 13.91 -8.98
N LYS A 121 10.78 14.34 -7.79
CA LYS A 121 10.38 15.73 -7.49
C LYS A 121 11.54 16.67 -7.18
N ILE A 122 12.74 16.17 -6.85
CA ILE A 122 13.89 17.06 -6.58
C ILE A 122 14.40 17.70 -7.88
N ASP A 123 15.03 18.86 -7.75
CA ASP A 123 15.77 19.63 -8.75
C ASP A 123 17.21 19.92 -8.27
N GLU A 124 18.06 20.48 -9.14
CA GLU A 124 19.47 20.79 -8.83
C GLU A 124 19.64 21.80 -7.68
N ASN A 125 18.62 22.63 -7.42
CA ASN A 125 18.66 23.71 -6.42
C ASN A 125 17.82 23.39 -5.18
N THR A 126 17.39 22.14 -5.03
CA THR A 126 16.46 21.74 -3.97
C THR A 126 17.15 21.84 -2.62
N ALA A 127 16.86 22.93 -1.90
CA ALA A 127 17.38 23.19 -0.56
C ALA A 127 16.67 22.35 0.52
N SER A 128 15.46 21.88 0.22
CA SER A 128 14.61 21.12 1.12
C SER A 128 13.85 20.06 0.31
N VAL A 129 13.97 18.80 0.75
CA VAL A 129 13.25 17.66 0.17
C VAL A 129 12.14 17.30 1.15
N PRO A 130 10.88 17.69 0.89
CA PRO A 130 9.78 17.32 1.76
C PRO A 130 9.57 15.82 1.64
N VAL A 131 9.98 15.07 2.68
CA VAL A 131 9.65 13.66 2.81
C VAL A 131 8.13 13.53 2.75
N MET A 132 7.63 12.72 1.82
CA MET A 132 6.19 12.56 1.63
C MET A 132 5.51 12.19 2.96
N SER A 133 4.38 12.84 3.23
CA SER A 133 3.52 12.47 4.36
C SER A 133 2.95 11.06 4.15
N LEU A 134 2.74 10.34 5.24
CA LEU A 134 2.06 9.03 5.23
C LEU A 134 0.63 9.17 4.68
N PHE A 135 -0.04 10.28 5.00
CA PHE A 135 -1.36 10.61 4.49
C PHE A 135 -1.27 11.71 3.44
N SER A 136 -2.04 11.59 2.36
CA SER A 136 -2.08 12.59 1.29
C SER A 136 -2.73 13.89 1.75
N ASN A 137 -3.70 13.80 2.66
CA ASN A 137 -4.38 14.94 3.27
C ASN A 137 -4.89 14.56 4.68
N ALA A 138 -5.39 15.55 5.42
CA ALA A 138 -5.90 15.34 6.78
C ALA A 138 -7.22 14.54 6.83
N ASP A 139 -8.03 14.59 5.77
CA ASP A 139 -9.30 13.88 5.67
C ASP A 139 -9.05 12.36 5.57
N ASP A 140 -8.01 11.92 4.87
CA ASP A 140 -7.60 10.52 4.77
C ASP A 140 -7.15 9.97 6.13
N GLU A 141 -6.38 10.76 6.88
CA GLU A 141 -5.92 10.41 8.23
C GLU A 141 -7.10 10.32 9.20
N GLU A 142 -8.03 11.27 9.13
CA GLU A 142 -9.24 11.27 9.94
C GLU A 142 -10.12 10.08 9.58
N PHE A 143 -10.29 9.78 8.28
CA PHE A 143 -11.04 8.62 7.79
C PHE A 143 -10.51 7.32 8.40
N ALA A 144 -9.21 7.06 8.28
CA ALA A 144 -8.59 5.83 8.80
C ALA A 144 -8.76 5.70 10.32
N LYS A 145 -8.51 6.79 11.07
CA LYS A 145 -8.69 6.80 12.53
C LYS A 145 -10.15 6.61 12.93
N ARG A 146 -11.08 7.23 12.20
CA ARG A 146 -12.52 7.14 12.48
C ARG A 146 -13.03 5.74 12.20
N LEU A 147 -12.64 5.14 11.09
CA LEU A 147 -13.02 3.79 10.70
C LEU A 147 -12.57 2.80 11.79
N LEU A 148 -11.28 2.80 12.14
CA LEU A 148 -10.75 1.95 13.20
C LEU A 148 -11.51 2.10 14.52
N ARG A 149 -11.68 3.34 15.00
CA ARG A 149 -12.39 3.59 16.27
C ARG A 149 -13.83 3.11 16.22
N LYS A 150 -14.54 3.39 15.13
CA LYS A 150 -15.93 2.99 14.97
C LYS A 150 -16.06 1.46 14.88
N THR A 151 -15.16 0.79 14.17
CA THR A 151 -15.16 -0.68 14.07
C THR A 151 -14.97 -1.31 15.44
N VAL A 152 -13.99 -0.84 16.22
CA VAL A 152 -13.75 -1.32 17.59
C VAL A 152 -14.96 -1.08 18.49
N LEU A 153 -15.60 0.10 18.42
CA LEU A 153 -16.78 0.41 19.23
C LEU A 153 -17.99 -0.46 18.87
N ARG A 154 -18.14 -0.82 17.59
CA ARG A 154 -19.23 -1.63 17.06
C ARG A 154 -18.97 -3.13 17.11
N HIS A 155 -17.80 -3.56 17.60
CA HIS A 155 -17.34 -4.94 17.52
C HIS A 155 -18.42 -5.96 17.91
N LYS A 156 -19.03 -5.78 19.08
CA LYS A 156 -20.08 -6.67 19.57
C LYS A 156 -21.28 -6.75 18.62
N GLU A 157 -21.77 -5.60 18.15
CA GLU A 157 -22.95 -5.52 17.29
C GLU A 157 -22.67 -6.09 15.89
N ASN A 158 -21.48 -5.82 15.35
CA ASN A 158 -21.06 -6.36 14.08
C ASN A 158 -20.86 -7.88 14.16
N LEU A 159 -20.27 -8.39 15.24
CA LEU A 159 -20.09 -9.82 15.44
C LEU A 159 -21.45 -10.55 15.57
N GLU A 160 -22.40 -10.00 16.34
CA GLU A 160 -23.77 -10.53 16.43
C GLU A 160 -24.47 -10.53 15.06
N LEU A 161 -24.24 -9.50 14.25
CA LEU A 161 -24.80 -9.41 12.90
C LEU A 161 -24.18 -10.43 11.95
N ILE A 162 -22.85 -10.64 12.00
CA ILE A 162 -22.15 -11.66 11.23
C ILE A 162 -22.65 -13.04 11.63
N ASP A 163 -22.71 -13.35 12.92
CA ASP A 163 -23.17 -14.63 13.47
C ASP A 163 -24.54 -15.05 12.93
N LYS A 164 -25.48 -14.08 12.89
CA LYS A 164 -26.83 -14.27 12.35
C LYS A 164 -26.86 -14.78 10.91
N PHE A 165 -25.86 -14.43 10.10
CA PHE A 165 -25.79 -14.81 8.68
C PHE A 165 -24.73 -15.88 8.39
N THR A 166 -24.01 -16.33 9.41
CA THR A 166 -23.02 -17.41 9.33
C THR A 166 -23.51 -18.71 9.98
N VAL A 167 -24.81 -18.91 10.21
CA VAL A 167 -25.38 -20.08 10.94
C VAL A 167 -24.85 -21.47 10.52
N ASN A 168 -24.45 -21.64 9.25
CA ASN A 168 -23.86 -22.90 8.76
C ASN A 168 -22.35 -23.03 9.06
N TRP A 169 -21.74 -22.04 9.68
CA TRP A 169 -20.34 -21.90 9.98
C TRP A 169 -20.19 -21.63 11.48
N GLU A 170 -19.47 -22.49 12.20
CA GLU A 170 -19.06 -22.15 13.56
C GLU A 170 -18.14 -20.92 13.48
N LEU A 171 -18.47 -19.81 14.15
CA LEU A 171 -17.66 -18.58 14.14
C LEU A 171 -16.19 -18.84 14.48
N ASP A 172 -15.94 -19.78 15.40
CA ASP A 172 -14.60 -20.21 15.81
C ASP A 172 -13.78 -20.85 14.67
N ARG A 173 -14.42 -21.23 13.55
CA ARG A 173 -13.77 -21.76 12.34
C ARG A 173 -13.55 -20.71 11.26
N ILE A 174 -14.12 -19.51 11.40
CA ILE A 174 -13.91 -18.41 10.47
C ILE A 174 -12.55 -17.79 10.77
N ALA A 175 -11.79 -17.47 9.72
CA ALA A 175 -10.53 -16.78 9.90
C ALA A 175 -10.76 -15.43 10.61
N ALA A 176 -9.95 -15.14 11.63
CA ALA A 176 -10.04 -13.88 12.37
C ALA A 176 -9.91 -12.66 11.42
N MET A 177 -9.14 -12.80 10.33
CA MET A 177 -9.03 -11.78 9.29
C MET A 177 -10.36 -11.55 8.55
N ASP A 178 -11.10 -12.60 8.21
CA ASP A 178 -12.41 -12.47 7.55
C ASP A 178 -13.41 -11.75 8.45
N ILE A 179 -13.40 -12.07 9.75
CA ILE A 179 -14.22 -11.36 10.74
C ILE A 179 -13.85 -9.88 10.75
N ALA A 180 -12.56 -9.54 10.90
CA ALA A 180 -12.11 -8.15 10.93
C ALA A 180 -12.49 -7.37 9.66
N ILE A 181 -12.33 -7.99 8.48
CA ILE A 181 -12.71 -7.40 7.18
C ILE A 181 -14.22 -7.14 7.14
N MET A 182 -15.04 -8.11 7.51
CA MET A 182 -16.50 -7.95 7.53
C MET A 182 -16.93 -6.88 8.54
N GLU A 183 -16.32 -6.83 9.72
CA GLU A 183 -16.61 -5.81 10.73
C GLU A 183 -16.27 -4.39 10.23
N MET A 184 -15.14 -4.24 9.55
CA MET A 184 -14.75 -2.97 8.92
C MET A 184 -15.72 -2.59 7.81
N ALA A 185 -16.09 -3.52 6.93
CA ALA A 185 -17.05 -3.30 5.85
C ALA A 185 -18.42 -2.84 6.36
N ILE A 186 -18.98 -3.55 7.34
CA ILE A 186 -20.26 -3.21 7.97
C ILE A 186 -20.17 -1.82 8.62
N THR A 187 -19.09 -1.54 9.34
CA THR A 187 -18.87 -0.24 9.98
C THR A 187 -18.79 0.88 8.96
N GLU A 188 -18.02 0.71 7.89
CA GLU A 188 -17.89 1.72 6.85
C GLU A 188 -19.25 2.02 6.21
N ILE A 189 -20.01 0.96 5.90
CA ILE A 189 -21.33 1.06 5.30
C ILE A 189 -22.30 1.85 6.18
N LEU A 190 -22.26 1.66 7.49
CA LEU A 190 -23.17 2.31 8.44
C LEU A 190 -22.73 3.72 8.85
N GLU A 191 -21.43 3.96 9.01
CA GLU A 191 -20.92 5.19 9.63
C GLU A 191 -20.43 6.23 8.61
N PHE A 192 -20.25 5.84 7.33
CA PHE A 192 -19.71 6.70 6.28
C PHE A 192 -20.76 6.91 5.18
N PRO A 193 -21.63 7.94 5.30
CA PRO A 193 -22.76 8.13 4.39
C PRO A 193 -22.32 8.51 2.97
N THR A 194 -21.12 9.06 2.81
CA THR A 194 -20.61 9.56 1.53
C THR A 194 -19.98 8.49 0.64
N ILE A 195 -19.78 7.27 1.15
CA ILE A 195 -19.17 6.16 0.41
C ILE A 195 -20.28 5.22 -0.07
N PRO A 196 -20.46 5.02 -1.39
CA PRO A 196 -21.46 4.12 -1.92
C PRO A 196 -21.26 2.68 -1.42
N VAL A 197 -22.37 1.97 -1.16
CA VAL A 197 -22.30 0.59 -0.62
C VAL A 197 -21.51 -0.33 -1.55
N LYS A 198 -21.73 -0.19 -2.87
CA LYS A 198 -21.05 -1.01 -3.88
C LYS A 198 -19.53 -0.77 -3.92
N VAL A 199 -19.09 0.47 -3.66
CA VAL A 199 -17.66 0.79 -3.59
C VAL A 199 -17.04 0.09 -2.38
N SER A 200 -17.62 0.27 -1.18
CA SER A 200 -17.15 -0.43 0.01
C SER A 200 -17.09 -1.94 -0.21
N MET A 201 -18.14 -2.55 -0.77
CA MET A 201 -18.17 -3.99 -1.06
C MET A 201 -17.00 -4.44 -1.93
N ASN A 202 -16.78 -3.77 -3.06
CA ASN A 202 -15.69 -4.14 -3.97
C ASN A 202 -14.32 -4.07 -3.27
N GLU A 203 -14.04 -3.00 -2.52
CA GLU A 203 -12.77 -2.82 -1.83
C GLU A 203 -12.54 -3.89 -0.75
N TYR A 204 -13.54 -4.19 0.10
CA TYR A 204 -13.37 -5.19 1.15
C TYR A 204 -13.30 -6.64 0.62
N ILE A 205 -13.96 -6.94 -0.51
CA ILE A 205 -13.81 -8.23 -1.19
C ILE A 205 -12.39 -8.36 -1.75
N ASP A 206 -11.83 -7.30 -2.31
CA ASP A 206 -10.46 -7.29 -2.81
C ASP A 206 -9.45 -7.43 -1.66
N ILE A 207 -9.63 -6.71 -0.55
CA ILE A 207 -8.83 -6.87 0.67
C ILE A 207 -8.86 -8.33 1.16
N ALA A 208 -10.03 -8.99 1.15
CA ALA A 208 -10.16 -10.40 1.54
C ALA A 208 -9.36 -11.35 0.65
N LYS A 209 -9.21 -11.05 -0.66
CA LYS A 209 -8.37 -11.84 -1.57
C LYS A 209 -6.89 -11.75 -1.21
N PHE A 210 -6.43 -10.58 -0.74
CA PHE A 210 -5.01 -10.34 -0.46
C PHE A 210 -4.59 -10.80 0.93
N TYR A 211 -5.44 -10.61 1.95
CA TYR A 211 -5.01 -10.74 3.36
C TYR A 211 -5.53 -11.99 4.08
N SER A 212 -6.42 -12.78 3.46
CA SER A 212 -7.05 -13.92 4.11
C SER A 212 -6.85 -15.22 3.33
N THR A 213 -7.79 -16.16 3.39
CA THR A 213 -7.67 -17.47 2.74
C THR A 213 -8.11 -17.42 1.26
N GLU A 214 -7.70 -18.42 0.47
CA GLU A 214 -8.10 -18.52 -0.95
C GLU A 214 -9.63 -18.49 -1.18
N GLN A 215 -10.42 -18.95 -0.19
CA GLN A 215 -11.88 -19.00 -0.26
C GLN A 215 -12.56 -17.74 0.32
N SER A 216 -11.80 -16.86 0.99
CA SER A 216 -12.32 -15.75 1.76
C SER A 216 -13.07 -14.72 0.90
N ASN A 217 -12.67 -14.50 -0.34
CA ASN A 217 -13.36 -13.56 -1.24
C ASN A 217 -14.85 -13.90 -1.45
N SER A 218 -15.15 -15.17 -1.68
CA SER A 218 -16.48 -15.69 -1.96
C SER A 218 -17.30 -15.77 -0.69
N PHE A 219 -16.65 -16.15 0.42
CA PHE A 219 -17.25 -16.21 1.75
C PHE A 219 -17.64 -14.81 2.24
N VAL A 220 -16.70 -13.87 2.28
CA VAL A 220 -16.92 -12.48 2.69
C VAL A 220 -18.00 -11.83 1.83
N ASN A 221 -17.95 -11.99 0.51
CA ASN A 221 -19.00 -11.47 -0.38
C ASN A 221 -20.39 -12.03 0.00
N GLY A 222 -20.51 -13.36 0.12
CA GLY A 222 -21.78 -14.02 0.41
C GLY A 222 -22.39 -13.67 1.77
N VAL A 223 -21.56 -13.41 2.79
CA VAL A 223 -22.03 -12.95 4.10
C VAL A 223 -22.43 -11.48 4.05
N LEU A 224 -21.56 -10.62 3.50
CA LEU A 224 -21.83 -9.18 3.43
C LEU A 224 -23.08 -8.86 2.60
N ASP A 225 -23.34 -9.58 1.50
CA ASP A 225 -24.56 -9.41 0.70
C ASP A 225 -25.83 -9.59 1.54
N LYS A 226 -25.88 -10.64 2.37
CA LYS A 226 -27.01 -10.91 3.28
C LYS A 226 -27.13 -9.88 4.38
N VAL A 227 -26.00 -9.51 4.99
CA VAL A 227 -25.94 -8.49 6.03
C VAL A 227 -26.48 -7.16 5.50
N ILE A 228 -26.03 -6.74 4.31
CA ILE A 228 -26.43 -5.49 3.69
C ILE A 228 -27.91 -5.50 3.31
N ALA A 229 -28.41 -6.60 2.73
CA ALA A 229 -29.83 -6.76 2.45
C ALA A 229 -30.67 -6.54 3.72
N HIS A 230 -30.28 -7.18 4.83
CA HIS A 230 -30.94 -7.02 6.12
C HIS A 230 -30.88 -5.58 6.66
N LEU A 231 -29.71 -4.94 6.58
CA LEU A 231 -29.54 -3.55 7.03
C LEU A 231 -30.36 -2.56 6.17
N LYS A 232 -30.51 -2.83 4.86
CA LYS A 232 -31.37 -2.05 3.95
C LYS A 232 -32.85 -2.21 4.29
N GLU A 233 -33.32 -3.45 4.48
CA GLU A 233 -34.70 -3.76 4.86
C GLU A 233 -35.11 -3.08 6.18
N ASN A 234 -34.19 -2.98 7.13
CA ASN A 234 -34.40 -2.31 8.41
C ASN A 234 -34.21 -0.78 8.35
N GLY A 235 -33.89 -0.19 7.19
CA GLY A 235 -33.65 1.24 7.03
C GLY A 235 -32.42 1.77 7.79
N GLN A 236 -31.44 0.91 8.09
CA GLN A 236 -30.24 1.26 8.86
C GLN A 236 -29.14 1.88 8.00
N ILE A 237 -29.19 1.69 6.67
CA ILE A 237 -28.21 2.26 5.73
C ILE A 237 -28.73 3.59 5.20
N GLN A 238 -28.02 4.67 5.55
CA GLN A 238 -28.33 6.02 5.07
C GLN A 238 -27.13 6.58 4.30
N LYS A 239 -27.21 6.56 2.97
CA LYS A 239 -26.16 7.08 2.08
C LYS A 239 -26.55 8.45 1.53
N GLN A 240 -25.60 9.37 1.50
CA GLN A 240 -25.77 10.75 1.03
C GLN A 240 -24.47 11.25 0.36
N GLY A 241 -24.55 11.83 -0.84
CA GLY A 241 -23.36 12.35 -1.52
C GLY A 241 -23.49 12.39 -3.04
N ARG A 242 -22.61 13.17 -3.70
CA ARG A 242 -22.66 13.41 -5.15
C ARG A 242 -22.37 12.15 -6.01
N GLY A 243 -21.72 11.14 -5.44
CA GLY A 243 -21.42 9.86 -6.10
C GLY A 243 -22.58 8.86 -6.13
N LEU A 244 -23.74 9.20 -5.55
CA LEU A 244 -24.92 8.33 -5.45
C LEU A 244 -25.99 8.65 -6.52
N ILE A 245 -25.70 9.59 -7.43
CA ILE A 245 -26.61 9.96 -8.53
C ILE A 245 -26.63 8.81 -9.54
N GLY A 246 -27.47 7.81 -9.27
CA GLY A 246 -27.61 6.58 -10.07
C GLY A 246 -27.91 5.32 -9.27
N GLU A 247 -27.78 5.33 -7.93
CA GLU A 247 -28.10 4.15 -7.08
C GLU A 247 -29.58 4.07 -6.64
N ASN A 248 -30.44 4.99 -7.10
CA ASN A 248 -31.90 4.78 -7.06
C ASN A 248 -32.28 3.78 -8.17
N ASP A 249 -31.70 2.58 -8.11
CA ASP A 249 -31.99 1.51 -9.05
C ASP A 249 -33.16 0.70 -8.48
N GLU A 250 -34.32 0.83 -9.13
CA GLU A 250 -35.56 0.09 -8.88
C GLU A 250 -35.43 -1.42 -9.14
N SER A 251 -34.22 -1.95 -9.29
CA SER A 251 -33.93 -3.33 -9.69
C SER A 251 -34.03 -4.36 -8.55
N LEU A 252 -34.26 -3.93 -7.30
CA LEU A 252 -34.40 -4.80 -6.12
C LEU A 252 -35.69 -4.53 -5.33
N SER A 253 -36.80 -4.27 -6.01
CA SER A 253 -38.12 -4.36 -5.37
C SER A 253 -38.40 -5.82 -4.95
N PRO A 254 -39.09 -6.07 -3.82
CA PRO A 254 -39.47 -7.41 -3.38
C PRO A 254 -40.30 -8.21 -4.39
N GLU A 255 -40.81 -7.55 -5.43
CA GLU A 255 -41.62 -8.13 -6.50
C GLU A 255 -40.79 -8.95 -7.50
N ASN A 256 -39.47 -8.76 -7.57
CA ASN A 256 -38.60 -9.48 -8.53
C ASN A 256 -37.94 -10.76 -7.97
N ILE A 257 -38.21 -11.15 -6.72
CA ILE A 257 -37.62 -12.35 -6.09
C ILE A 257 -38.44 -13.62 -6.36
N ASN A 258 -39.71 -13.51 -6.76
CA ASN A 258 -40.62 -14.65 -6.93
C ASN A 258 -40.80 -15.15 -8.39
N SER A 259 -39.88 -14.86 -9.31
CA SER A 259 -40.00 -15.30 -10.72
C SER A 259 -39.10 -16.49 -11.10
N PHE A 260 -38.45 -17.17 -10.13
CA PHE A 260 -37.53 -18.29 -10.41
C PHE A 260 -37.95 -19.65 -9.82
N GLU A 261 -39.19 -19.81 -9.37
CA GLU A 261 -39.75 -21.12 -9.01
C GLU A 261 -41.00 -21.35 -9.85
N ASP A 262 -40.82 -21.91 -11.06
CA ASP A 262 -41.79 -22.77 -11.76
C ASP A 262 -41.30 -22.99 -13.21
N GLU A 263 -40.19 -23.72 -13.39
CA GLU A 263 -39.90 -24.40 -14.66
C GLU A 263 -38.84 -25.47 -14.42
N ASP A 264 -39.26 -26.59 -13.84
CA ASP A 264 -38.68 -27.90 -14.14
C ASP A 264 -39.74 -28.98 -13.86
N ASN A 265 -40.17 -29.58 -14.96
CA ASN A 265 -41.09 -30.71 -15.07
C ASN A 265 -40.26 -31.94 -15.43
#